data_AF-A0A3A6Q1P0-F1
#
_entry.id   AF-A0A3A6Q1P0-F1
#
_cell.length_a   1.000
_cell.length_b   1.000
_cell.length_c   1.000
_cell.angle_alpha   90.00
_cell.angle_beta   90.00
_cell.angle_gamma   90.00
#
_symmetry.space_group_name_H-M   'P 1'
#
loop_
_entity.id
_entity.type
_entity.pdbx_description
1 polymer ?
#
loop_
_entity_poly.entity_id
_entity_poly.type
_entity_poly.pdbx_seq_one_letter_code
_entity_poly.pdbx_strand_id
1 'polypeptide(L)'
;MSADPADGDVLTAAVRTADGTGYAAYNERADGSVAPFYVVYADSDRSERYGFICGACGSLAVGMDPMGRLDCEECANSRKASQWDAAYL
;
A
#
# COMPACT_ATOMS: atom_id res chain seq x y z
N MET A 1 -24.04 -6.91 13.79
CA MET A 1 -23.66 -5.76 12.95
C MET A 1 -23.06 -6.31 11.69
N SER A 2 -23.87 -6.44 10.64
CA SER A 2 -23.41 -6.85 9.31
C SER A 2 -23.03 -5.57 8.58
N ALA A 3 -21.78 -5.44 8.16
CA ALA A 3 -21.38 -4.37 7.27
C ALA A 3 -21.76 -4.81 5.85
N ASP A 4 -22.64 -4.07 5.20
CA ASP A 4 -22.96 -4.23 3.79
C ASP A 4 -21.71 -3.96 2.93
N PRO A 5 -21.30 -4.88 2.03
CA PRO A 5 -20.08 -4.74 1.22
C PRO A 5 -20.22 -3.78 0.02
N ALA A 6 -21.31 -3.01 -0.09
CA ALA A 6 -21.64 -2.28 -1.31
C ALA A 6 -21.23 -0.80 -1.33
N ASP A 7 -20.86 -0.22 -0.19
CA ASP A 7 -20.26 1.11 -0.16
C ASP A 7 -18.76 0.93 -0.09
N GLY A 8 -18.11 0.89 -1.26
CA GLY A 8 -16.66 0.87 -1.36
C GLY A 8 -16.09 1.87 -0.36
N ASP A 9 -15.31 1.36 0.60
CA ASP A 9 -14.79 2.11 1.74
C ASP A 9 -14.35 3.50 1.25
N VAL A 10 -14.86 4.57 1.86
CA VAL A 10 -14.81 5.97 1.35
C VAL A 10 -13.38 6.46 1.09
N LEU A 11 -12.39 5.67 1.53
CA LEU A 11 -10.96 5.87 1.38
C LEU A 11 -10.34 4.97 0.29
N THR A 12 -11.14 4.36 -0.59
CA THR A 12 -10.66 3.58 -1.75
C THR A 12 -10.74 4.42 -3.01
N ALA A 13 -9.65 4.45 -3.80
CA ALA A 13 -9.68 5.06 -5.13
C ALA A 13 -9.13 4.12 -6.20
N ALA A 14 -9.74 4.16 -7.38
CA ALA A 14 -9.24 3.45 -8.55
C ALA A 14 -7.94 4.10 -9.05
N VAL A 15 -6.94 3.28 -9.31
CA VAL A 15 -5.62 3.65 -9.85
C VAL A 15 -5.30 2.79 -11.08
N ARG A 16 -4.42 3.27 -11.95
CA ARG A 16 -3.98 2.49 -13.13
C ARG A 16 -2.76 1.66 -12.78
N THR A 17 -2.85 0.36 -12.99
CA THR A 17 -1.76 -0.60 -12.81
C THR A 17 -1.30 -1.15 -14.17
N ALA A 18 -0.25 -1.97 -14.19
CA ALA A 18 0.19 -2.63 -15.42
C ALA A 18 -0.86 -3.64 -15.96
N ASP A 19 -1.64 -4.22 -15.05
CA ASP A 19 -2.62 -5.27 -15.35
C ASP A 19 -4.06 -4.72 -15.50
N GLY A 20 -4.26 -3.41 -15.30
CA GLY A 20 -5.56 -2.76 -15.50
C GLY A 20 -5.88 -1.70 -14.45
N THR A 21 -7.00 -1.87 -13.76
CA THR A 21 -7.43 -0.98 -12.68
C THR A 21 -7.14 -1.66 -11.35
N GLY A 22 -6.38 -0.99 -10.49
CA GLY A 22 -6.21 -1.36 -9.09
C GLY A 22 -6.99 -0.43 -8.17
N TYR A 23 -7.06 -0.78 -6.90
CA TYR A 23 -7.85 -0.07 -5.89
C TYR A 23 -6.93 0.28 -4.71
N ALA A 24 -6.53 1.55 -4.63
CA ALA A 24 -5.69 2.06 -3.56
C ALA A 24 -6.54 2.31 -2.30
N ALA A 25 -6.18 1.67 -1.20
CA ALA A 25 -6.81 1.78 0.10
C ALA A 25 -6.09 2.82 0.97
N TYR A 26 -6.56 4.06 0.99
CA TYR A 26 -5.91 5.16 1.74
C TYR A 26 -6.01 5.03 3.27
N ASN A 27 -6.82 4.12 3.78
CA ASN A 27 -6.84 3.71 5.19
C ASN A 27 -5.83 2.61 5.54
N GLU A 28 -5.29 1.89 4.56
CA GLU A 28 -4.32 0.82 4.76
C GLU A 28 -2.95 1.30 4.31
N ARG A 29 -2.17 1.80 5.27
CA ARG A 29 -0.91 2.48 4.97
C ARG A 29 0.27 1.96 5.77
N ALA A 30 1.45 2.14 5.19
CA ALA A 30 2.74 1.95 5.83
C ALA A 30 3.49 3.28 5.85
N ASP A 31 3.95 3.73 7.02
CA ASP A 31 4.63 5.01 7.13
C ASP A 31 5.97 4.99 6.39
N GLY A 32 6.16 5.97 5.50
CA GLY A 32 7.39 6.21 4.76
C GLY A 32 8.11 7.46 5.27
N SER A 33 9.35 7.67 4.81
CA SER A 33 10.21 8.79 5.17
C SER A 33 9.72 10.15 4.65
N VAL A 34 8.99 10.15 3.53
CA VAL A 34 8.47 11.37 2.88
C VAL A 34 6.94 11.40 2.98
N ALA A 35 6.28 10.30 2.66
CA ALA A 35 4.82 10.15 2.74
C ALA A 35 4.45 8.68 2.95
N PRO A 36 3.21 8.36 3.35
CA PRO A 36 2.77 6.98 3.48
C PRO A 36 2.79 6.23 2.14
N PHE A 37 3.00 4.92 2.21
CA PHE A 37 2.67 3.98 1.14
C PHE A 37 1.28 3.40 1.41
N TYR A 38 0.45 3.27 0.39
CA TYR A 38 -0.90 2.72 0.53
C TYR A 38 -1.00 1.38 -0.18
N VAL A 39 -1.72 0.43 0.42
CA VAL A 39 -1.97 -0.87 -0.19
C VAL A 39 -2.85 -0.70 -1.42
N VAL A 40 -2.51 -1.38 -2.51
CA VAL A 40 -3.31 -1.45 -3.73
C VAL A 40 -3.82 -2.87 -3.86
N TYR A 41 -5.11 -3.01 -4.17
CA TYR A 41 -5.79 -4.27 -4.44
C TYR A 41 -6.08 -4.42 -5.93
N ALA A 42 -6.14 -5.66 -6.42
CA ALA A 42 -6.50 -5.95 -7.81
C ALA A 42 -8.01 -5.84 -8.06
N ASP A 43 -8.81 -5.99 -7.00
CA ASP A 43 -10.27 -5.95 -7.02
C ASP A 43 -10.84 -4.90 -6.05
N SER A 44 -12.08 -4.48 -6.31
CA SER A 44 -12.78 -3.48 -5.49
C SER A 44 -13.15 -3.97 -4.10
N ASP A 45 -13.29 -5.29 -3.93
CA ASP A 45 -13.64 -5.92 -2.65
C ASP A 45 -12.42 -6.06 -1.72
N ARG A 46 -11.24 -5.61 -2.17
CA ARG A 46 -9.96 -5.67 -1.46
C ARG A 46 -9.58 -7.09 -1.03
N SER A 47 -9.88 -8.09 -1.86
CA SER A 47 -9.61 -9.50 -1.57
C SER A 47 -8.21 -9.94 -2.00
N GLU A 48 -7.66 -9.35 -3.07
CA GLU A 48 -6.36 -9.70 -3.63
C GLU A 48 -5.41 -8.50 -3.64
N ARG A 49 -4.32 -8.59 -2.86
CA ARG A 49 -3.31 -7.52 -2.80
C ARG A 49 -2.47 -7.50 -4.06
N TYR A 50 -2.43 -6.34 -4.70
CA TYR A 50 -1.59 -6.05 -5.86
C TYR A 50 -0.19 -5.59 -5.45
N GLY A 51 -0.10 -4.64 -4.52
CA GLY A 51 1.17 -4.00 -4.16
C GLY A 51 0.97 -2.72 -3.38
N PHE A 52 1.85 -1.73 -3.60
CA PHE A 52 1.81 -0.44 -2.93
C PHE A 52 1.85 0.72 -3.93
N ILE A 53 1.16 1.81 -3.61
CA ILE A 53 1.31 3.11 -4.27
C ILE A 53 2.01 4.08 -3.34
N CYS A 54 3.00 4.81 -3.87
CA CYS A 54 3.73 5.84 -3.14
C CYS A 54 2.86 7.08 -2.94
N GLY A 55 2.60 7.47 -1.70
CA GLY A 55 1.84 8.68 -1.40
C GLY A 55 2.56 9.99 -1.73
N ALA A 56 3.87 9.96 -1.99
CA ALA A 56 4.65 11.16 -2.31
C ALA A 56 4.57 11.54 -3.80
N CYS A 57 4.62 10.56 -4.70
CA CYS A 57 4.66 10.78 -6.15
C CYS A 57 3.54 10.06 -6.93
N GLY A 58 2.76 9.21 -6.27
CA GLY A 58 1.69 8.42 -6.91
C GLY A 58 2.17 7.22 -7.73
N SER A 59 3.46 6.88 -7.69
CA SER A 59 4.00 5.75 -8.45
C SER A 59 3.66 4.40 -7.81
N LEU A 60 3.45 3.38 -8.66
CA LEU A 60 3.33 1.97 -8.30
C LEU A 60 4.67 1.22 -8.38
N ALA A 61 5.73 1.86 -8.86
CA ALA A 61 7.08 1.31 -8.85
C ALA A 61 7.64 1.36 -7.42
N VAL A 62 7.11 0.48 -6.57
CA VAL A 62 7.50 0.32 -5.17
C VAL A 62 8.03 -1.10 -4.99
N GLY A 63 9.32 -1.21 -4.71
CA GLY A 63 9.95 -2.47 -4.34
C GLY A 63 9.65 -2.82 -2.89
N MET A 64 9.28 -4.08 -2.63
CA MET A 64 9.23 -4.65 -1.28
C MET A 64 10.30 -5.73 -1.13
N ASP A 65 11.16 -5.62 -0.11
CA ASP A 65 12.10 -6.68 0.22
C ASP A 65 11.47 -7.74 1.15
N PRO A 66 12.09 -8.92 1.32
CA PRO A 66 11.59 -9.96 2.23
C PRO A 66 11.50 -9.53 3.70
N MET A 67 12.18 -8.45 4.09
CA MET A 67 12.11 -7.88 5.44
C MET A 67 11.00 -6.81 5.57
N GLY A 68 10.19 -6.61 4.53
CA GLY A 68 9.10 -5.64 4.50
C GLY A 68 9.57 -4.20 4.40
N ARG A 69 10.80 -3.94 3.96
CA ARG A 69 11.23 -2.60 3.54
C ARG A 69 10.48 -2.22 2.28
N LEU A 70 10.05 -0.97 2.18
CA LEU A 70 9.50 -0.41 0.94
C LEU A 70 10.44 0.66 0.42
N ASP A 71 10.66 0.68 -0.90
CA ASP A 71 11.44 1.70 -1.57
C ASP A 71 10.73 2.11 -2.86
N CYS A 72 10.53 3.42 -3.06
CA CYS A 72 9.97 3.93 -4.30
C CYS A 72 11.09 4.13 -5.32
N GLU A 73 10.97 3.52 -6.49
CA GLU A 73 12.00 3.61 -7.54
C GLU A 73 12.03 4.99 -8.23
N GLU A 74 10.95 5.77 -8.10
CA GLU A 74 10.76 7.06 -8.77
C GLU A 74 11.06 8.27 -7.88
N CYS A 75 11.16 8.10 -6.55
CA CYS A 75 11.42 9.20 -5.63
C CYS A 75 12.10 8.74 -4.34
N ALA A 76 12.58 9.67 -3.51
CA ALA A 76 13.32 9.35 -2.28
C ALA A 76 12.46 8.82 -1.10
N ASN A 77 11.20 8.42 -1.35
CA ASN A 77 10.34 7.87 -0.30
C ASN A 77 10.70 6.41 -0.02
N SER A 78 10.91 6.07 1.25
CA SER A 78 11.22 4.71 1.67
C SER A 78 10.69 4.42 3.08
N ARG A 79 10.41 3.15 3.36
CA ARG A 79 10.05 2.64 4.68
C ARG A 79 11.11 1.64 5.11
N LYS A 80 11.70 1.85 6.29
CA LYS A 80 12.59 0.86 6.90
C LYS A 80 11.79 -0.41 7.25
N ALA A 81 12.44 -1.57 7.16
CA ALA A 81 11.87 -2.83 7.62
C ALA A 81 11.24 -2.64 9.01
N SER A 82 10.02 -3.14 9.20
CA SER A 82 9.42 -3.17 10.54
C SER A 82 10.35 -3.95 11.44
N GLN A 83 10.89 -3.30 12.47
CA GLN A 83 11.60 -4.01 13.54
C GLN A 83 10.60 -5.03 14.11
N TRP A 84 10.77 -6.30 13.76
CA TRP A 84 10.28 -7.38 14.60
C TRP A 84 11.22 -7.41 15.80
N ASP A 85 10.62 -7.27 16.98
CA ASP A 85 11.24 -7.10 18.29
C ASP A 85 12.64 -7.75 18.43
N ALA A 86 13.65 -6.92 18.66
CA ALA A 86 14.86 -7.37 19.34
C ALA A 86 14.62 -7.59 20.85
N ALA A 87 13.43 -8.07 21.23
CA ALA A 87 13.10 -8.48 22.59
C ALA A 87 13.38 -9.98 22.74
N TYR A 88 14.63 -10.37 22.51
CA TYR A 88 15.18 -11.53 23.21
C TYR A 88 15.86 -10.98 24.47
N LEU A 89 15.06 -10.87 25.55
CA LEU A 89 15.57 -10.77 26.91
C LEU A 89 15.92 -12.17 27.41
#